data_AF-A0AAP3E5G0-F1
#
_entry.id   AF-A0AAP3E5G0-F1
#
_cell.length_a   1.000
_cell.length_b   1.000
_cell.length_c   1.000
_cell.angle_alpha   90.00
_cell.angle_beta   90.00
_cell.angle_gamma   90.00
#
_symmetry.space_group_name_H-M   'P 1'
#
loop_
_entity.id
_entity.type
_entity.pdbx_description
1 polymer ?
#
loop_
_entity_poly.entity_id
_entity_poly.type
_entity_poly.pdbx_seq_one_letter_code
_entity_poly.pdbx_strand_id
1 'polypeptide(L)'
;MALSLPQNMVPSAVRREDGIDLIDSVLAPLFVLASVSMVGVVTIALNAPFNVGLDAALYSAHGTQITYAFIITMVTLVTAWVTNGQTTLDDYTDVETVVLLLAVILNILSALVPAVSHVVGSMWYVGYFIVILNAAAFYLIAYK
;
A
#
# COMPACT_ATOMS: atom_id res chain seq x y z
N MET A 1 -18.30 1.20 -7.89
CA MET A 1 -18.28 0.82 -9.32
C MET A 1 -16.82 0.72 -9.72
N ALA A 2 -16.25 -0.49 -9.69
CA ALA A 2 -14.93 -0.73 -10.25
C ALA A 2 -15.04 -0.74 -11.79
N LEU A 3 -13.96 -0.35 -12.45
CA LEU A 3 -13.88 -0.38 -13.91
C LEU A 3 -13.73 -1.86 -14.33
N SER A 4 -14.84 -2.53 -14.64
CA SER A 4 -14.85 -3.90 -15.15
C SER A 4 -14.30 -3.92 -16.58
N LEU A 5 -12.98 -3.86 -16.72
CA LEU A 5 -12.33 -3.95 -18.02
C LEU A 5 -12.39 -5.40 -18.50
N PRO A 6 -12.90 -5.66 -19.72
CA PRO A 6 -12.85 -6.98 -20.33
C PRO A 6 -11.42 -7.51 -20.32
N GLN A 7 -11.20 -8.75 -19.87
CA GLN A 7 -9.84 -9.28 -19.66
C GLN A 7 -9.00 -9.34 -20.94
N ASN A 8 -9.65 -9.45 -22.10
CA ASN A 8 -9.02 -9.35 -23.42
C ASN A 8 -8.49 -7.94 -23.76
N MET A 9 -8.78 -6.93 -22.94
CA MET A 9 -8.30 -5.55 -23.10
C MET A 9 -7.19 -5.19 -22.09
N VAL A 10 -6.87 -6.07 -21.13
CA VAL A 10 -5.77 -5.86 -20.18
C VAL A 10 -4.50 -6.50 -20.80
N PRO A 11 -3.44 -5.71 -21.08
CA PRO A 11 -2.23 -6.25 -21.67
C PRO A 11 -1.59 -7.34 -20.82
N SER A 12 -0.99 -8.34 -21.45
CA SER A 12 -0.35 -9.50 -20.80
C SER A 12 0.80 -9.15 -19.87
N ALA A 13 1.32 -7.93 -19.93
CA ALA A 13 2.34 -7.41 -19.01
C ALA A 13 1.73 -6.87 -17.70
N VAL A 14 0.44 -6.54 -17.69
CA VAL A 14 -0.27 -5.98 -16.53
C VAL A 14 -0.84 -7.10 -15.66
N ARG A 15 -1.36 -8.16 -16.28
CA ARG A 15 -1.91 -9.32 -15.59
C ARG A 15 -1.63 -10.57 -16.41
N ARG A 16 -1.01 -11.57 -15.80
CA ARG A 16 -0.67 -12.83 -16.46
C ARG A 16 -0.84 -14.00 -15.51
N GLU A 17 -1.69 -14.97 -15.88
CA GLU A 17 -1.98 -16.12 -15.02
C GLU A 17 -0.78 -17.06 -14.85
N ASP A 18 0.09 -17.17 -15.85
CA ASP A 18 1.26 -18.06 -15.87
C ASP A 18 2.59 -17.30 -16.09
N GLY A 19 2.90 -16.30 -15.25
CA GLY A 19 4.21 -15.66 -15.27
C GLY A 19 4.33 -14.42 -14.38
N ILE A 20 5.53 -13.82 -14.38
CA ILE A 20 5.78 -12.54 -13.70
C ILE A 20 4.98 -11.44 -14.41
N ASP A 21 4.08 -10.80 -13.70
CA ASP A 21 3.32 -9.64 -14.17
C ASP A 21 3.69 -8.36 -13.38
N LEU A 22 2.97 -7.26 -13.63
CA LEU A 22 3.21 -5.96 -12.99
C LEU A 22 3.09 -6.02 -11.47
N ILE A 23 2.18 -6.84 -10.96
CA ILE A 23 1.94 -6.99 -9.52
C ILE A 23 3.17 -7.61 -8.88
N ASP A 24 3.65 -8.73 -9.43
CA ASP A 24 4.78 -9.47 -8.88
C ASP A 24 6.12 -8.76 -9.05
N SER A 25 6.35 -8.18 -10.21
CA SER A 25 7.66 -7.58 -10.54
C SER A 25 7.88 -6.22 -9.92
N VAL A 26 6.82 -5.43 -9.71
CA VAL A 26 6.95 -4.01 -9.37
C VAL A 26 6.09 -3.64 -8.16
N LEU A 27 4.78 -3.93 -8.18
CA LEU A 27 3.89 -3.41 -7.15
C LEU A 27 4.14 -4.07 -5.78
N ALA A 28 4.34 -5.38 -5.72
CA ALA A 28 4.57 -6.08 -4.46
C ALA A 28 5.88 -5.64 -3.78
N PRO A 29 7.06 -5.61 -4.46
CA PRO A 29 8.28 -5.09 -3.86
C PRO A 29 8.14 -3.62 -3.43
N LEU A 30 7.56 -2.76 -4.27
CA LEU A 30 7.37 -1.34 -3.93
C LEU A 30 6.45 -1.15 -2.73
N PHE A 31 5.35 -1.91 -2.67
CA PHE A 31 4.42 -1.85 -1.57
C PHE A 31 5.06 -2.28 -0.26
N VAL A 32 5.86 -3.37 -0.25
CA VAL A 32 6.58 -3.79 0.95
C VAL A 32 7.53 -2.71 1.42
N LEU A 33 8.40 -2.19 0.54
CA LEU A 33 9.38 -1.16 0.88
C LEU A 33 8.70 0.12 1.39
N ALA A 34 7.65 0.57 0.71
CA ALA A 34 6.91 1.76 1.09
C ALA A 34 6.14 1.56 2.41
N SER A 35 5.47 0.42 2.60
CA SER A 35 4.69 0.11 3.80
C SER A 35 5.56 0.09 5.05
N VAL A 36 6.70 -0.61 5.03
CA VAL A 36 7.61 -0.65 6.19
C VAL A 36 8.26 0.70 6.48
N SER A 37 8.50 1.50 5.44
CA SER A 37 9.04 2.84 5.61
C SER A 37 8.01 3.85 6.09
N MET A 38 6.74 3.70 5.68
CA MET A 38 5.65 4.59 6.06
C MET A 38 5.40 4.57 7.58
N VAL A 39 5.47 3.38 8.19
CA VAL A 39 5.29 3.23 9.64
C VAL A 39 6.57 3.43 10.45
N GLY A 40 7.70 3.75 9.81
CA GLY A 40 8.97 4.00 10.48
C GLY A 40 9.67 2.74 11.03
N VAL A 41 9.32 1.54 10.54
CA VAL A 41 10.01 0.28 10.95
C VAL A 41 11.37 0.17 10.27
N VAL A 42 11.49 0.60 9.01
CA VAL A 42 12.75 0.62 8.25
C VAL A 42 12.90 1.98 7.56
N THR A 43 14.10 2.56 7.60
CA THR A 43 14.42 3.75 6.80
C THR A 43 15.00 3.32 5.45
N ILE A 44 14.38 3.79 4.36
CA ILE A 44 14.81 3.49 3.00
C ILE A 44 15.06 4.81 2.27
N ALA A 45 16.24 4.94 1.66
CA ALA A 45 16.60 6.14 0.92
C ALA A 45 17.41 5.81 -0.34
N LEU A 46 17.21 6.62 -1.36
CA LEU A 46 18.07 6.69 -2.53
C LEU A 46 19.23 7.63 -2.23
N ASN A 47 20.46 7.14 -2.40
CA ASN A 47 21.66 7.95 -2.30
C ASN A 47 21.88 8.76 -3.59
N ALA A 48 23.11 9.23 -3.82
CA ALA A 48 23.46 9.99 -5.01
C ALA A 48 23.06 9.24 -6.31
N PRO A 49 22.52 9.94 -7.33
CA PRO A 49 22.37 11.40 -7.42
C PRO A 49 21.08 11.97 -6.81
N PHE A 50 20.10 11.14 -6.44
CA PHE A 50 18.77 11.60 -6.06
C PHE A 50 18.70 12.13 -4.62
N ASN A 51 19.37 11.47 -3.66
CA ASN A 51 19.41 11.87 -2.25
C ASN A 51 18.00 12.08 -1.63
N VAL A 52 17.09 11.12 -1.80
CA VAL A 52 15.69 11.19 -1.32
C VAL A 52 15.35 9.96 -0.48
N GLY A 53 14.84 10.20 0.73
CA GLY A 53 14.26 9.17 1.60
C GLY A 53 12.78 8.92 1.31
N LEU A 54 12.31 7.69 1.49
CA LEU A 54 10.88 7.38 1.44
C LEU A 54 10.09 8.05 2.57
N ASP A 55 10.75 8.30 3.70
CA ASP A 55 10.24 9.06 4.84
C ASP A 55 10.20 10.58 4.60
N ALA A 56 10.81 11.08 3.52
CA ALA A 56 10.79 12.50 3.23
C ALA A 56 9.36 13.01 2.96
N ALA A 57 9.00 14.10 3.63
CA ALA A 57 7.70 14.73 3.50
C ALA A 57 7.59 15.50 2.16
N LEU A 58 6.56 15.17 1.38
CA LEU A 58 6.09 15.93 0.23
C LEU A 58 5.25 17.14 0.67
N TYR A 59 4.50 16.96 1.74
CA TYR A 59 3.70 18.00 2.36
C TYR A 59 3.74 17.86 3.87
N SER A 60 3.89 18.97 4.57
CA SER A 60 3.85 19.03 6.02
C SER A 60 3.14 20.30 6.47
N ALA A 61 2.03 20.14 7.18
CA ALA A 61 1.30 21.25 7.79
C ALA A 61 0.46 20.75 8.97
N HIS A 62 0.30 21.57 10.00
CA HIS A 62 -0.60 21.33 11.14
C HIS A 62 -0.45 19.94 11.80
N GLY A 63 0.78 19.40 11.85
CA GLY A 63 1.07 18.09 12.44
C GLY A 63 0.82 16.88 11.52
N THR A 64 0.29 17.10 10.31
CA THR A 64 0.10 16.09 9.27
C THR A 64 1.32 16.05 8.36
N GLN A 65 1.75 14.85 7.99
CA GLN A 65 2.85 14.63 7.05
C GLN A 65 2.44 13.63 5.97
N ILE A 66 2.54 14.07 4.71
CA ILE A 66 2.37 13.19 3.54
C ILE A 66 3.77 12.91 3.03
N THR A 67 4.21 11.66 3.15
CA THR A 67 5.55 11.22 2.73
C THR A 67 5.51 10.50 1.38
N TYR A 68 6.67 10.31 0.75
CA TYR A 68 6.77 9.44 -0.43
C TYR A 68 6.30 8.01 -0.13
N ALA A 69 6.64 7.48 1.04
CA ALA A 69 6.23 6.16 1.49
C ALA A 69 4.71 6.01 1.53
N PHE A 70 3.99 7.00 2.09
CA PHE A 70 2.53 6.99 2.12
C PHE A 70 1.94 7.00 0.71
N ILE A 71 2.42 7.90 -0.17
CA ILE A 71 1.91 8.01 -1.54
C ILE A 71 2.15 6.71 -2.32
N ILE A 72 3.36 6.15 -2.26
CA ILE A 72 3.68 4.89 -2.94
C ILE A 72 2.82 3.75 -2.41
N THR A 73 2.63 3.64 -1.09
CA THR A 73 1.76 2.63 -0.46
C THR A 73 0.32 2.73 -0.97
N MET A 74 -0.25 3.93 -1.01
CA MET A 74 -1.63 4.13 -1.47
C MET A 74 -1.79 3.91 -2.98
N VAL A 75 -0.85 4.42 -3.78
CA VAL A 75 -0.88 4.26 -5.24
C VAL A 75 -0.74 2.79 -5.63
N THR A 76 0.16 2.05 -4.99
CA THR A 76 0.35 0.62 -5.26
C THR A 76 -0.88 -0.20 -4.88
N LEU A 77 -1.53 0.07 -3.74
CA LEU A 77 -2.81 -0.57 -3.37
C LEU A 77 -3.91 -0.31 -4.40
N VAL A 78 -4.10 0.96 -4.78
CA VAL A 78 -5.13 1.34 -5.77
C VAL A 78 -4.83 0.74 -7.13
N THR A 79 -3.55 0.74 -7.55
CA THR A 79 -3.14 0.16 -8.83
C THR A 79 -3.41 -1.34 -8.82
N ALA A 80 -2.95 -2.06 -7.79
CA ALA A 80 -3.19 -3.49 -7.66
C ALA A 80 -4.68 -3.84 -7.67
N TRP A 81 -5.52 -3.06 -6.99
CA TRP A 81 -6.98 -3.25 -6.99
C TRP A 81 -7.59 -3.07 -8.37
N VAL A 82 -7.18 -2.05 -9.11
CA VAL A 82 -7.69 -1.79 -10.46
C VAL A 82 -7.16 -2.82 -11.47
N THR A 83 -5.92 -3.30 -11.31
CA THR A 83 -5.29 -4.20 -12.29
C THR A 83 -5.58 -5.68 -12.06
N ASN A 84 -5.79 -6.12 -10.80
CA ASN A 84 -6.09 -7.52 -10.51
C ASN A 84 -7.54 -7.91 -10.88
N GLY A 85 -8.42 -6.95 -11.20
CA GLY A 85 -9.73 -7.24 -11.79
C GLY A 85 -10.71 -8.01 -10.90
N GLN A 86 -10.47 -8.08 -9.58
CA GLN A 86 -11.52 -8.40 -8.60
C GLN A 86 -12.48 -7.21 -8.54
N THR A 87 -13.76 -7.47 -8.81
CA THR A 87 -14.66 -6.45 -9.35
C THR A 87 -15.61 -5.87 -8.31
N THR A 88 -15.90 -6.59 -7.23
CA THR A 88 -16.83 -6.15 -6.19
C THR A 88 -16.40 -6.58 -4.80
N LEU A 89 -16.89 -5.87 -3.77
CA LEU A 89 -16.67 -6.27 -2.37
C LEU A 89 -17.30 -7.64 -2.06
N ASP A 90 -18.25 -8.09 -2.88
CA ASP A 90 -18.92 -9.37 -2.76
C ASP A 90 -18.00 -10.58 -3.05
N ASP A 91 -16.84 -10.34 -3.68
CA ASP A 91 -15.80 -11.36 -3.92
C ASP A 91 -15.00 -11.69 -2.63
N TYR A 92 -15.19 -10.88 -1.58
CA TYR A 92 -14.53 -11.04 -0.29
C TYR A 92 -15.51 -11.49 0.79
N THR A 93 -15.02 -12.32 1.70
CA THR A 93 -15.70 -12.60 2.97
C THR A 93 -15.73 -11.35 3.84
N ASP A 94 -16.61 -11.33 4.84
CA ASP A 94 -16.71 -10.22 5.81
C ASP A 94 -15.35 -9.92 6.46
N VAL A 95 -14.60 -10.97 6.83
CA VAL A 95 -13.27 -10.83 7.46
C VAL A 95 -12.26 -10.20 6.52
N GLU A 96 -12.22 -10.63 5.26
CA GLU A 96 -11.31 -10.09 4.25
C GLU A 96 -11.64 -8.62 3.96
N THR A 97 -12.92 -8.29 3.83
CA THR A 97 -13.39 -6.90 3.66
C THR A 97 -12.94 -6.02 4.84
N VAL A 98 -13.07 -6.52 6.07
CA VAL A 98 -12.57 -5.81 7.25
C VAL A 98 -11.07 -5.61 7.19
N VAL A 99 -10.28 -6.62 6.81
CA VAL A 99 -8.82 -6.50 6.66
C VAL A 99 -8.45 -5.42 5.65
N LEU A 100 -9.10 -5.40 4.47
CA LEU A 100 -8.88 -4.41 3.43
C LEU A 100 -9.19 -2.99 3.91
N LEU A 101 -10.36 -2.81 4.52
CA LEU A 101 -10.78 -1.51 5.05
C LEU A 101 -9.87 -1.04 6.18
N LEU A 102 -9.50 -1.93 7.09
CA LEU A 102 -8.64 -1.60 8.23
C LEU A 102 -7.25 -1.17 7.76
N ALA A 103 -6.68 -1.85 6.75
CA ALA A 103 -5.40 -1.48 6.17
C ALA A 103 -5.44 -0.05 5.57
N VAL A 104 -6.45 0.23 4.73
CA VAL A 104 -6.61 1.55 4.09
C VAL A 104 -6.83 2.63 5.14
N ILE A 105 -7.74 2.41 6.10
CA ILE A 105 -8.04 3.37 7.16
C ILE A 105 -6.80 3.63 8.00
N LEU A 106 -6.09 2.59 8.46
CA LEU A 106 -4.90 2.79 9.29
C LEU A 106 -3.77 3.48 8.54
N ASN A 107 -3.58 3.23 7.25
CA ASN A 107 -2.58 3.95 6.45
C ASN A 107 -2.91 5.45 6.37
N ILE A 108 -4.18 5.78 6.10
CA ILE A 108 -4.65 7.18 6.04
C ILE A 108 -4.52 7.85 7.41
N LEU A 109 -4.98 7.19 8.47
CA LEU A 109 -4.90 7.72 9.83
C LEU A 109 -3.45 7.93 10.28
N SER A 110 -2.55 6.98 9.96
CA SER A 110 -1.13 7.07 10.32
C SER A 110 -0.42 8.24 9.64
N ALA A 111 -0.84 8.63 8.44
CA ALA A 111 -0.27 9.78 7.74
C ALA A 111 -0.94 11.11 8.12
N LEU A 112 -2.28 11.11 8.23
CA LEU A 112 -3.06 12.34 8.32
C LEU A 112 -3.41 12.76 9.74
N VAL A 113 -3.46 11.84 10.71
CA VAL A 113 -3.87 12.13 12.08
C VAL A 113 -2.65 12.17 13.00
N PRO A 114 -2.29 13.34 13.57
CA PRO A 114 -1.08 13.50 14.38
C PRO A 114 -1.02 12.58 15.60
N ALA A 115 -2.17 12.30 16.23
CA ALA A 115 -2.23 11.40 17.36
C ALA A 115 -1.87 9.95 16.97
N VAL A 116 -2.28 9.52 15.79
CA VAL A 116 -2.01 8.16 15.30
C VAL A 116 -0.55 8.05 14.85
N SER A 117 -0.02 9.03 14.13
CA SER A 117 1.39 9.04 13.73
C SER A 117 2.32 9.00 14.96
N HIS A 118 1.98 9.72 16.03
CA HIS A 118 2.70 9.66 17.30
C HIS A 118 2.64 8.26 17.95
N VAL A 119 1.47 7.61 17.96
CA VAL A 119 1.34 6.24 18.50
C VAL A 119 2.17 5.25 17.70
N VAL A 120 2.08 5.30 16.37
CA VAL A 120 2.85 4.42 15.47
C VAL A 120 4.34 4.61 15.66
N GLY A 121 4.82 5.87 15.76
CA GLY A 121 6.23 6.18 15.98
C GLY A 121 6.74 5.86 17.40
N SER A 122 5.86 5.76 18.40
CA SER A 122 6.25 5.49 19.79
C SER A 122 6.13 4.01 20.18
N MET A 123 5.29 3.24 19.48
CA MET A 123 5.02 1.84 19.79
C MET A 123 5.43 0.94 18.62
N TRP A 124 6.63 0.36 18.70
CA TRP A 124 7.18 -0.49 17.63
C TRP A 124 6.22 -1.59 17.16
N TYR A 125 5.52 -2.25 18.10
CA TYR A 125 4.59 -3.34 17.79
C TYR A 125 3.35 -2.87 17.00
N VAL A 126 2.96 -1.59 17.11
CA VAL A 126 1.88 -1.02 16.29
C VAL A 126 2.34 -0.88 14.85
N GLY A 127 3.56 -0.40 14.63
CA GLY A 127 4.15 -0.33 13.28
C GLY A 127 4.22 -1.70 12.60
N TYR A 128 4.70 -2.72 13.32
CA TYR A 128 4.73 -4.10 12.82
C TYR A 128 3.32 -4.66 12.52
N PHE A 129 2.35 -4.38 13.40
CA PHE A 129 0.97 -4.79 13.17
C PHE A 129 0.41 -4.19 11.88
N ILE A 130 0.62 -2.89 11.65
CA ILE A 130 0.18 -2.22 10.42
C ILE A 130 0.88 -2.82 9.19
N VAL A 131 2.16 -3.15 9.26
CA VAL A 131 2.89 -3.80 8.16
C VAL A 131 2.30 -5.17 7.83
N ILE A 132 2.02 -6.00 8.83
CA ILE A 132 1.44 -7.34 8.63
C ILE A 132 0.03 -7.22 8.04
N LEU A 133 -0.77 -6.29 8.56
CA LEU A 133 -2.10 -6.00 8.04
C LEU A 133 -2.04 -5.53 6.57
N ASN A 134 -1.10 -4.65 6.25
CA ASN A 134 -0.86 -4.17 4.90
C ASN A 134 -0.46 -5.33 3.97
N ALA A 135 0.43 -6.23 4.41
CA ALA A 135 0.82 -7.40 3.63
C ALA A 135 -0.39 -8.33 3.36
N ALA A 136 -1.22 -8.56 4.38
CA ALA A 136 -2.44 -9.35 4.23
C ALA A 136 -3.44 -8.69 3.27
N ALA A 137 -3.66 -7.39 3.40
CA ALA A 137 -4.55 -6.64 2.52
C ALA A 137 -4.06 -6.62 1.07
N PHE A 138 -2.77 -6.41 0.85
CA PHE A 138 -2.18 -6.46 -0.48
C PHE A 138 -2.31 -7.85 -1.09
N TYR A 139 -2.07 -8.91 -0.30
CA TYR A 139 -2.26 -10.28 -0.79
C TYR A 139 -3.70 -10.52 -1.28
N LEU A 140 -4.69 -10.10 -0.50
CA LEU A 140 -6.10 -10.21 -0.87
C LEU A 140 -6.44 -9.43 -2.15
N ILE A 141 -5.85 -8.25 -2.33
CA ILE A 141 -6.07 -7.42 -3.52
C ILE A 141 -5.37 -7.98 -4.75
N ALA A 142 -4.20 -8.59 -4.57
CA ALA A 142 -3.25 -8.88 -5.65
C ALA A 142 -3.29 -10.32 -6.16
N TYR A 143 -3.65 -11.29 -5.30
CA TYR A 143 -3.45 -12.72 -5.58
C TYR A 143 -4.69 -13.58 -5.39
N LYS A 144 -5.75 -13.01 -4.83
CA LYS A 144 -7.06 -13.64 -4.83
C LYS A 144 -7.80 -13.27 -6.13
#